data_AF-A0A5C7RY10-F1
#
_entry.id   AF-A0A5C7RY10-F1
#
_cell.length_a   1.000
_cell.length_b   1.000
_cell.length_c   1.000
_cell.angle_alpha   90.00
_cell.angle_beta   90.00
_cell.angle_gamma   90.00
#
_symmetry.space_group_name_H-M   'P 1'
#
loop_
_entity.id
_entity.type
_entity.pdbx_description
1 polymer ?
#
loop_
_entity_poly.entity_id
_entity_poly.type
_entity_poly.pdbx_seq_one_letter_code
_entity_poly.pdbx_strand_id
1 'polypeptide(L)'
;MLIARDSALRFIEGYKAILLRVLQHEALPRTRSLVDDLAAARSYAKGRPELIDEAISELQAIGQPVPSDVVTAVKSMKVDRWVYLRHTKAFAVFIDKEVENAYQVRALTTPLNVLVAEPPFSFEMGLFEYEGVFVCDGLALNPVALGKGYKAEFKAAYSAIRKAGRLHAGAGG
;
A
#
# COMPACT_ATOMS: atom_id res chain seq x y z
N MET A 1 -1.10 -13.10 7.85
CA MET A 1 -0.78 -12.12 6.79
C MET A 1 -1.75 -10.95 6.79
N LEU A 2 -3.00 -11.16 7.20
CA LEU A 2 -3.92 -10.06 7.43
C LEU A 2 -3.65 -9.39 8.78
N ILE A 3 -3.96 -8.10 8.88
CA ILE A 3 -4.11 -7.43 10.19
C ILE A 3 -5.45 -7.79 10.83
N ALA A 4 -5.69 -7.32 12.05
CA ALA A 4 -6.97 -7.54 12.72
C ALA A 4 -8.12 -6.90 11.93
N ARG A 5 -9.27 -7.58 11.85
CA ARG A 5 -10.39 -7.16 10.99
C ARG A 5 -10.87 -5.74 11.29
N ASP A 6 -11.08 -5.40 12.55
CA ASP A 6 -11.60 -4.09 12.94
C ASP A 6 -10.59 -2.98 12.62
N SER A 7 -9.29 -3.28 12.78
CA SER A 7 -8.21 -2.39 12.35
C SER A 7 -8.21 -2.19 10.83
N ALA A 8 -8.34 -3.28 10.05
CA ALA A 8 -8.45 -3.20 8.60
C ALA A 8 -9.65 -2.36 8.14
N LEU A 9 -10.83 -2.55 8.74
CA LEU A 9 -12.04 -1.80 8.37
C LEU A 9 -11.89 -0.31 8.68
N ARG A 10 -11.37 0.05 9.85
CA ARG A 10 -11.09 1.46 10.20
C ARG A 10 -10.15 2.11 9.19
N PHE A 11 -9.05 1.43 8.84
CA PHE A 11 -8.13 1.93 7.82
C PHE A 11 -8.82 2.10 6.47
N ILE A 12 -9.55 1.08 6.01
CA ILE A 12 -10.24 1.12 4.71
C ILE A 12 -11.23 2.27 4.65
N GLU A 13 -12.05 2.45 5.68
CA GLU A 13 -13.07 3.50 5.72
C GLU A 13 -12.46 4.90 5.71
N GLY A 14 -11.46 5.14 6.57
CA GLY A 14 -10.78 6.42 6.63
C GLY A 14 -9.99 6.75 5.36
N TYR A 15 -9.21 5.78 4.85
CA TYR A 15 -8.44 5.97 3.62
C TYR A 15 -9.35 6.18 2.39
N LYS A 16 -10.44 5.42 2.30
CA LYS A 16 -11.46 5.60 1.25
C LYS A 16 -12.08 6.99 1.32
N ALA A 17 -12.42 7.49 2.50
CA ALA A 17 -13.00 8.83 2.65
C ALA A 17 -12.03 9.91 2.14
N ILE A 18 -10.75 9.81 2.49
CA ILE A 18 -9.69 10.72 2.03
C ILE A 18 -9.58 10.69 0.50
N LEU A 19 -9.42 9.51 -0.10
CA LEU A 19 -9.26 9.39 -1.55
C LEU A 19 -10.51 9.85 -2.33
N LEU A 20 -11.71 9.55 -1.82
CA LEU A 20 -12.95 10.06 -2.42
C LEU A 20 -13.03 11.59 -2.36
N ARG A 21 -12.47 12.20 -1.32
CA ARG A 21 -12.41 13.65 -1.23
C ARG A 21 -11.41 14.23 -2.22
N VAL A 22 -10.23 13.63 -2.36
CA VAL A 22 -9.25 14.02 -3.40
C VAL A 22 -9.89 13.95 -4.80
N LEU A 23 -10.61 12.87 -5.11
CA LEU A 23 -11.34 12.73 -6.39
C LEU A 23 -12.35 13.86 -6.63
N GLN A 24 -13.07 14.26 -5.58
CA GLN A 24 -14.09 15.31 -5.67
C GLN A 24 -13.46 16.69 -5.86
N HIS A 25 -12.44 17.01 -5.06
CA HIS A 25 -11.75 18.31 -5.10
C HIS A 25 -11.08 18.55 -6.45
N GLU A 26 -10.38 17.54 -6.96
CA GLU A 26 -9.63 17.61 -8.22
C GLU A 26 -10.49 17.35 -9.46
N ALA A 27 -11.80 17.17 -9.29
CA ALA A 27 -12.75 16.84 -10.36
C ALA A 27 -12.27 15.69 -11.28
N LEU A 28 -11.61 14.69 -10.69
CA LEU A 28 -11.04 13.59 -11.44
C LEU A 28 -12.14 12.74 -12.09
N PRO A 29 -11.92 12.19 -13.30
CA PRO A 29 -12.90 11.36 -13.97
C PRO A 29 -13.31 10.17 -13.10
N ARG A 30 -14.62 9.94 -13.00
CA ARG A 30 -15.16 8.74 -12.35
C ARG A 30 -15.46 7.67 -13.37
N THR A 31 -15.16 6.44 -13.01
CA THR A 31 -15.45 5.25 -13.79
C THR A 31 -16.65 4.51 -13.19
N ARG A 32 -16.96 3.32 -13.73
CA ARG A 32 -17.94 2.41 -13.11
C ARG A 32 -17.35 1.58 -11.97
N SER A 33 -16.05 1.71 -11.72
CA SER A 33 -15.28 0.90 -10.79
C SER A 33 -14.72 1.79 -9.68
N LEU A 34 -15.30 1.67 -8.48
CA LEU A 34 -14.81 2.40 -7.31
C LEU A 34 -13.33 2.09 -7.01
N VAL A 35 -12.89 0.85 -7.28
CA VAL A 35 -11.50 0.44 -7.08
C VAL A 35 -10.56 1.22 -8.00
N ASP A 36 -10.94 1.36 -9.28
CA ASP A 36 -10.14 2.10 -10.26
C ASP A 36 -10.11 3.59 -9.93
N ASP A 37 -11.25 4.15 -9.50
CA ASP A 37 -11.33 5.56 -9.07
C ASP A 37 -10.40 5.81 -7.86
N LEU A 38 -10.45 4.95 -6.84
CA LEU A 38 -9.59 5.08 -5.66
C LEU A 38 -8.10 4.92 -6.03
N ALA A 39 -7.76 3.98 -6.91
CA ALA A 39 -6.40 3.79 -7.38
C ALA A 39 -5.90 5.02 -8.14
N ALA A 40 -6.74 5.62 -8.99
CA ALA A 40 -6.43 6.86 -9.71
C ALA A 40 -6.22 8.03 -8.74
N ALA A 41 -7.09 8.20 -7.74
CA ALA A 41 -6.97 9.22 -6.70
C ALA A 41 -5.63 9.13 -5.96
N ARG A 42 -5.26 7.92 -5.55
CA ARG A 42 -3.99 7.65 -4.88
C ARG A 42 -2.80 7.98 -5.79
N SER A 43 -2.81 7.50 -7.03
CA SER A 43 -1.70 7.74 -7.96
C SER A 43 -1.58 9.22 -8.31
N TYR A 44 -2.69 9.98 -8.29
CA TYR A 44 -2.67 11.44 -8.42
C TYR A 44 -2.07 12.11 -7.18
N ALA A 45 -2.46 11.69 -5.98
CA ALA A 45 -1.94 12.21 -4.71
C ALA A 45 -0.46 11.87 -4.45
N LYS A 46 0.09 10.82 -5.09
CA LYS A 46 1.51 10.40 -4.97
C LYS A 46 2.49 11.57 -5.14
N GLY A 47 2.23 12.47 -6.09
CA GLY A 47 3.09 13.62 -6.37
C GLY A 47 2.68 14.91 -5.65
N ARG A 48 1.64 14.85 -4.83
CA ARG A 48 0.93 16.01 -4.26
C ARG A 48 0.42 15.70 -2.84
N PRO A 49 1.32 15.54 -1.87
CA PRO A 49 0.95 15.20 -0.49
C PRO A 49 0.00 16.23 0.14
N GLU A 50 0.02 17.49 -0.32
CA GLU A 50 -0.90 18.55 0.10
C GLU A 50 -2.38 18.18 -0.11
N LEU A 51 -2.71 17.43 -1.17
CA LEU A 51 -4.10 17.00 -1.43
C LEU A 51 -4.64 16.07 -0.34
N ILE A 52 -3.76 15.28 0.28
CA ILE A 52 -4.13 14.43 1.42
C ILE A 52 -4.44 15.31 2.64
N ASP A 53 -3.62 16.32 2.90
CA ASP A 53 -3.80 17.24 4.03
C ASP A 53 -5.07 18.09 3.88
N GLU A 54 -5.34 18.58 2.67
CA GLU A 54 -6.57 19.30 2.32
C GLU A 54 -7.80 18.40 2.51
N ALA A 55 -7.78 17.19 1.95
CA ALA A 55 -8.88 16.23 2.10
C ALA A 55 -9.18 15.89 3.56
N ILE A 56 -8.15 15.70 4.40
CA ILE A 56 -8.32 15.47 5.84
C ILE A 56 -8.94 16.69 6.52
N SER A 57 -8.47 17.89 6.19
CA SER A 57 -8.96 19.15 6.77
C SER A 57 -10.42 19.41 6.42
N GLU A 58 -10.81 19.14 5.17
CA GLU A 58 -12.19 19.28 4.72
C GLU A 58 -13.12 18.27 5.39
N LEU A 59 -12.71 17.01 5.50
CA LEU A 59 -13.46 15.97 6.21
C LEU A 59 -13.70 16.36 7.67
N GLN A 60 -12.68 16.92 8.34
CA GLN A 60 -12.81 17.48 9.67
C GLN A 60 -13.81 18.64 9.72
N ALA A 61 -13.75 19.57 8.76
CA ALA A 61 -14.63 20.75 8.71
C ALA A 61 -16.10 20.39 8.52
N ILE A 62 -16.40 19.30 7.81
CA ILE A 62 -17.78 18.81 7.62
C ILE A 62 -18.24 17.81 8.69
N GLY A 63 -17.52 17.68 9.81
CA GLY A 63 -17.90 16.82 10.93
C GLY A 63 -17.72 15.31 10.67
N GLN A 64 -16.86 14.94 9.71
CA GLN A 64 -16.52 13.55 9.38
C GLN A 64 -15.02 13.29 9.62
N PRO A 65 -14.51 13.46 10.86
CA PRO A 65 -13.09 13.33 11.13
C PRO A 65 -12.59 11.91 10.86
N VAL A 66 -11.41 11.79 10.25
CA VAL A 66 -10.72 10.52 10.07
C VAL A 66 -9.94 10.18 11.34
N PRO A 67 -9.95 8.93 11.83
CA PRO A 67 -9.16 8.52 12.99
C PRO A 67 -7.68 8.90 12.85
N SER A 68 -7.08 9.39 13.94
CA SER A 68 -5.71 9.94 13.92
C SER A 68 -4.64 8.92 13.52
N ASP A 69 -4.81 7.66 13.91
CA ASP A 69 -3.94 6.55 13.52
C ASP A 69 -3.96 6.30 12.00
N VAL A 70 -5.15 6.39 11.40
CA VAL A 70 -5.32 6.30 9.94
C VAL A 70 -4.71 7.53 9.25
N VAL A 71 -4.91 8.73 9.79
CA VAL A 71 -4.26 9.96 9.28
C VAL A 71 -2.74 9.81 9.26
N THR A 72 -2.14 9.39 10.37
CA THR A 72 -0.69 9.16 10.45
C THR A 72 -0.24 8.13 9.41
N ALA A 73 -0.96 7.03 9.25
CA ALA A 73 -0.62 6.01 8.26
C ALA A 73 -0.72 6.54 6.83
N VAL A 74 -1.79 7.25 6.47
CA VAL A 74 -1.96 7.82 5.13
C VAL A 74 -0.88 8.86 4.83
N LYS A 75 -0.42 9.63 5.81
CA LYS A 75 0.73 10.54 5.64
C LYS A 75 2.07 9.81 5.46
N SER A 76 2.19 8.57 5.93
CA SER A 76 3.38 7.72 5.70
C SER A 76 3.38 7.01 4.33
N MET A 77 2.32 7.21 3.53
CA MET A 77 2.08 6.46 2.29
C MET A 77 3.25 6.56 1.31
N LYS A 78 3.73 5.40 0.89
CA LYS A 78 4.68 5.23 -0.23
C LYS A 78 3.94 4.57 -1.38
N VAL A 79 3.64 5.35 -2.42
CA VAL A 79 3.07 4.82 -3.67
C VAL A 79 4.21 4.59 -4.64
N ASP A 80 4.54 3.33 -4.92
CA ASP A 80 5.60 3.00 -5.87
C ASP A 80 5.34 1.67 -6.57
N ARG A 81 6.24 1.33 -7.50
CA ARG A 81 6.34 -0.01 -8.06
C ARG A 81 7.08 -0.92 -7.08
N TRP A 82 6.45 -2.04 -6.77
CA TRP A 82 6.94 -3.05 -5.84
C TRP A 82 7.10 -4.39 -6.54
N VAL A 83 8.15 -5.12 -6.17
CA VAL A 83 8.27 -6.53 -6.49
C VAL A 83 7.76 -7.35 -5.31
N TYR A 84 6.63 -8.02 -5.50
CA TYR A 84 6.13 -9.04 -4.59
C TYR A 84 6.90 -10.35 -4.82
N LEU A 85 7.92 -10.59 -3.99
CA LEU A 85 8.85 -11.69 -4.18
C LEU A 85 8.30 -13.03 -3.68
N ARG A 86 7.68 -13.03 -2.50
CA ARG A 86 7.16 -14.20 -1.80
C ARG A 86 6.18 -13.77 -0.72
N HIS A 87 5.38 -14.73 -0.25
CA HIS A 87 4.66 -14.59 1.01
C HIS A 87 4.97 -15.72 2.00
N THR A 88 4.50 -15.52 3.21
CA THR A 88 4.48 -16.50 4.29
C THR A 88 3.10 -16.47 4.93
N LYS A 89 2.86 -17.31 5.93
CA LYS A 89 1.64 -17.21 6.76
C LYS A 89 1.53 -15.85 7.47
N ALA A 90 2.64 -15.17 7.75
CA ALA A 90 2.68 -13.95 8.56
C ALA A 90 2.68 -12.66 7.74
N PHE A 91 3.40 -12.61 6.61
CA PHE A 91 3.62 -11.41 5.79
C PHE A 91 4.03 -11.78 4.34
N ALA A 92 3.87 -10.83 3.43
CA ALA A 92 4.48 -10.78 2.11
C ALA A 92 5.81 -10.02 2.15
N VAL A 93 6.71 -10.30 1.21
CA VAL A 93 7.95 -9.53 1.01
C VAL A 93 7.82 -8.69 -0.23
N PHE A 94 7.83 -7.37 -0.04
CA PHE A 94 7.94 -6.40 -1.14
C PHE A 94 9.38 -5.90 -1.21
N ILE A 95 9.87 -5.70 -2.42
CA ILE A 95 11.15 -5.03 -2.70
C ILE A 95 10.82 -3.76 -3.48
N ASP A 96 11.47 -2.65 -3.14
CA ASP A 96 11.32 -1.40 -3.90
C ASP A 96 11.89 -1.52 -5.31
N LYS A 97 11.50 -0.60 -6.19
CA LYS A 97 11.92 -0.60 -7.60
C LYS A 97 13.43 -0.48 -7.79
N GLU A 98 14.13 0.19 -6.86
CA GLU A 98 15.58 0.39 -6.91
C GLU A 98 16.35 -0.81 -6.34
N VAL A 99 15.64 -1.78 -5.75
CA VAL A 99 16.22 -3.02 -5.22
C VAL A 99 17.19 -2.75 -4.06
N GLU A 100 16.87 -1.73 -3.26
CA GLU A 100 17.70 -1.28 -2.13
C GLU A 100 17.07 -1.63 -0.78
N ASN A 101 15.73 -1.64 -0.71
CA ASN A 101 14.98 -1.92 0.49
C ASN A 101 13.97 -3.05 0.28
N ALA A 102 13.71 -3.78 1.36
CA ALA A 102 12.64 -4.77 1.39
C ALA A 102 11.74 -4.55 2.60
N TYR A 103 10.47 -4.88 2.46
CA TYR A 103 9.43 -4.63 3.45
C TYR A 103 8.66 -5.92 3.76
N GLN A 104 8.39 -6.18 5.03
CA GLN A 104 7.44 -7.22 5.46
C GLN A 104 6.04 -6.63 5.49
N VAL A 105 5.25 -6.94 4.46
CA VAL A 105 3.96 -6.30 4.21
C VAL A 105 2.82 -7.23 4.59
N ARG A 106 1.83 -6.68 5.27
CA ARG A 106 0.55 -7.33 5.58
C ARG A 106 -0.55 -6.77 4.68
N ALA A 107 -1.56 -7.59 4.42
CA ALA A 107 -2.74 -7.13 3.71
C ALA A 107 -3.86 -6.76 4.69
N LEU A 108 -4.82 -5.96 4.24
CA LEU A 108 -5.93 -5.50 5.07
C LEU A 108 -6.96 -6.61 5.28
N THR A 109 -7.67 -6.99 4.24
CA THR A 109 -8.80 -7.94 4.29
C THR A 109 -8.63 -9.16 3.39
N THR A 110 -7.91 -9.01 2.28
CA THR A 110 -7.70 -10.07 1.29
C THR A 110 -6.22 -10.43 1.18
N PRO A 111 -5.85 -11.72 1.28
CA PRO A 111 -4.47 -12.15 1.06
C PRO A 111 -3.93 -11.73 -0.31
N LEU A 112 -2.68 -11.25 -0.39
CA LEU A 112 -2.04 -10.80 -1.63
C LEU A 112 -1.95 -11.87 -2.74
N ASN A 113 -1.80 -13.14 -2.39
CA ASN A 113 -1.81 -14.22 -3.38
C ASN A 113 -3.19 -14.50 -3.97
N VAL A 114 -4.25 -14.05 -3.29
CA VAL A 114 -5.63 -14.06 -3.81
C VAL A 114 -5.89 -12.79 -4.63
N LEU A 115 -5.30 -11.65 -4.23
CA LEU A 115 -5.46 -10.36 -4.91
C LEU A 115 -4.77 -10.31 -6.28
N VAL A 116 -3.52 -10.77 -6.37
CA VAL A 116 -2.70 -10.67 -7.59
C VAL A 116 -2.54 -12.04 -8.25
N ALA A 117 -1.83 -12.96 -7.57
CA ALA A 117 -1.62 -14.37 -7.86
C ALA A 117 -0.39 -14.85 -7.05
N GLU A 118 0.04 -16.09 -7.27
CA GLU A 118 1.27 -16.63 -6.69
C GLU A 118 2.53 -15.86 -7.17
N PRO A 119 3.41 -15.42 -6.26
CA PRO A 119 4.59 -14.62 -6.60
C PRO A 119 5.67 -15.39 -7.39
N PRO A 120 6.49 -14.70 -8.20
CA PRO A 120 6.72 -13.25 -8.14
C PRO A 120 5.94 -12.40 -9.14
N PHE A 121 5.52 -11.22 -8.69
CA PHE A 121 4.86 -10.20 -9.50
C PHE A 121 5.49 -8.82 -9.25
N SER A 122 5.43 -7.96 -10.26
CA SER A 122 5.62 -6.51 -10.11
C SER A 122 4.28 -5.81 -10.23
N PHE A 123 4.01 -4.80 -9.41
CA PHE A 123 2.82 -3.95 -9.51
C PHE A 123 3.06 -2.60 -8.86
N GLU A 124 2.18 -1.62 -9.11
CA GLU A 124 2.13 -0.38 -8.34
C GLU A 124 1.07 -0.47 -7.23
N MET A 125 1.42 -0.02 -6.03
CA MET A 125 0.53 -0.07 -4.85
C MET A 125 0.94 0.96 -3.80
N GLY A 126 0.01 1.36 -2.93
CA GLY A 126 0.31 2.12 -1.72
C GLY A 126 0.79 1.21 -0.60
N LEU A 127 1.90 1.58 0.04
CA LEU A 127 2.45 0.97 1.24
C LEU A 127 2.41 1.98 2.39
N PHE A 128 1.98 1.56 3.58
CA PHE A 128 1.73 2.43 4.73
C PHE A 128 2.33 1.82 5.99
N GLU A 129 2.78 2.66 6.90
CA GLU A 129 3.06 2.27 8.29
C GLU A 129 1.77 2.46 9.10
N TYR A 130 1.15 1.36 9.53
CA TYR A 130 -0.10 1.38 10.28
C TYR A 130 -0.04 0.40 11.46
N GLU A 131 -0.33 0.90 12.66
CA GLU A 131 -0.29 0.12 13.91
C GLU A 131 1.01 -0.69 14.08
N GLY A 132 2.15 -0.08 13.75
CA GLY A 132 3.46 -0.71 13.89
C GLY A 132 3.76 -1.79 12.85
N VAL A 133 2.95 -1.95 11.80
CA VAL A 133 3.23 -2.87 10.69
C VAL A 133 3.16 -2.16 9.33
N PHE A 134 3.86 -2.69 8.33
CA PHE A 134 3.67 -2.24 6.96
C PHE A 134 2.42 -2.92 6.38
N VAL A 135 1.48 -2.12 5.87
CA VAL A 135 0.26 -2.59 5.20
C VAL A 135 0.18 -2.06 3.79
N CYS A 136 -0.49 -2.79 2.90
CA CYS A 136 -0.81 -2.30 1.57
C CYS A 136 -2.31 -2.04 1.39
N ASP A 137 -2.67 -1.05 0.58
CA ASP A 137 -4.07 -0.68 0.31
C ASP A 137 -4.87 -1.73 -0.50
N GLY A 138 -4.19 -2.65 -1.18
CA GLY A 138 -4.81 -3.66 -2.04
C GLY A 138 -5.33 -3.11 -3.38
N LEU A 139 -5.02 -1.87 -3.72
CA LEU A 139 -5.39 -1.23 -5.00
C LEU A 139 -4.25 -1.44 -6.01
N ALA A 140 -4.05 -2.70 -6.44
CA ALA A 140 -2.95 -3.07 -7.34
C ALA A 140 -3.15 -2.51 -8.76
N LEU A 141 -2.14 -1.81 -9.29
CA LEU A 141 -2.12 -1.35 -10.68
C LEU A 141 -1.01 -2.04 -11.48
N ASN A 142 -1.29 -2.31 -12.75
CA ASN A 142 -0.33 -2.84 -13.73
C ASN A 142 0.44 -4.10 -13.25
N PRO A 143 -0.26 -5.17 -12.81
CA PRO A 143 0.40 -6.38 -12.36
C PRO A 143 1.11 -7.08 -13.54
N VAL A 144 2.38 -7.40 -13.34
CA VAL A 144 3.21 -8.13 -14.32
C VAL A 144 3.80 -9.37 -13.64
N ALA A 145 3.51 -10.55 -14.21
CA ALA A 145 4.08 -11.80 -13.76
C ALA A 145 5.58 -11.85 -14.09
N LEU A 146 6.41 -12.25 -13.13
CA LEU A 146 7.86 -12.33 -13.31
C LEU A 146 8.31 -13.78 -13.49
N GLY A 147 9.11 -14.02 -14.52
CA GLY A 147 9.64 -15.35 -14.84
C GLY A 147 10.63 -15.90 -13.80
N LYS A 148 10.97 -17.19 -13.94
CA LYS A 148 11.89 -17.89 -13.00
C LYS A 148 13.28 -17.24 -12.91
N GLY A 149 13.78 -16.64 -13.98
CA GLY A 149 15.06 -15.90 -13.99
C GLY A 149 15.04 -14.72 -13.03
N TYR A 150 14.07 -13.81 -13.20
CA TYR A 150 13.83 -12.69 -12.28
C TYR A 150 13.64 -13.14 -10.83
N LYS A 151 12.94 -14.27 -10.60
CA LYS A 151 12.76 -14.81 -9.24
C LYS A 151 14.09 -15.11 -8.54
N ALA A 152 15.07 -15.66 -9.26
CA ALA A 152 16.39 -15.98 -8.71
C ALA A 152 17.17 -14.71 -8.40
N GLU A 153 17.14 -13.74 -9.30
CA GLU A 153 17.78 -12.43 -9.14
C GLU A 153 17.23 -11.67 -7.92
N PHE A 154 15.91 -11.53 -7.81
CA PHE A 154 15.29 -10.87 -6.66
C PHE A 154 15.49 -11.61 -5.34
N LYS A 155 15.66 -12.95 -5.36
CA LYS A 155 16.06 -13.70 -4.16
C LYS A 155 17.49 -13.37 -3.72
N ALA A 156 18.42 -13.25 -4.67
CA ALA A 156 19.80 -12.86 -4.39
C ALA A 156 19.86 -11.42 -3.85
N ALA A 157 19.15 -10.51 -4.51
CA ALA A 157 19.00 -9.12 -4.07
C ALA A 157 18.40 -9.03 -2.65
N TYR A 158 17.30 -9.73 -2.39
CA TYR A 158 16.69 -9.79 -1.05
C TYR A 158 17.67 -10.27 0.02
N SER A 159 18.51 -11.27 -0.29
CA SER A 159 19.56 -11.75 0.62
C SER A 159 20.58 -10.65 0.94
N ALA A 160 21.02 -9.89 -0.08
CA ALA A 160 21.94 -8.77 0.09
C ALA A 160 21.32 -7.63 0.92
N ILE A 161 20.07 -7.23 0.60
CA ILE A 161 19.29 -6.22 1.36
C ILE A 161 19.21 -6.61 2.84
N ARG A 162 18.89 -7.88 3.13
CA ARG A 162 18.83 -8.41 4.50
C ARG A 162 20.17 -8.31 5.22
N LYS A 163 21.25 -8.74 4.58
CA LYS A 163 22.61 -8.69 5.15
C LYS A 163 23.03 -7.25 5.46
N ALA A 164 22.56 -6.30 4.66
CA ALA A 164 22.82 -4.88 4.86
C ALA A 164 21.89 -4.19 5.86
N GLY A 165 21.00 -4.93 6.56
CA GLY A 165 20.09 -4.37 7.55
C GLY A 165 18.95 -3.53 6.98
N ARG A 166 18.68 -3.61 5.67
CA ARG A 166 17.64 -2.82 4.97
C ARG A 166 16.33 -3.59 4.76
N LEU A 167 16.09 -4.60 5.59
CA LEU A 167 14.80 -5.26 5.68
C LEU A 167 13.97 -4.58 6.76
N HIS A 168 12.93 -3.86 6.34
CA HIS A 168 11.99 -3.18 7.20
C HIS A 168 10.87 -4.16 7.57
N ALA A 169 10.95 -4.71 8.78
CA ALA A 169 9.79 -5.28 9.44
C ALA A 169 9.15 -4.15 10.26
N GLY A 170 7.83 -4.09 10.33
CA GLY A 170 7.19 -3.19 11.28
C GLY A 170 7.69 -3.43 12.71
N ALA A 171 7.45 -2.48 13.61
CA ALA A 171 7.72 -2.63 15.04
C ALA A 171 6.90 -3.81 15.63
N GLY A 172 7.43 -5.01 15.46
CA GLY A 172 6.75 -6.27 15.76
C GLY A 172 7.66 -7.46 15.47
N GLY A 173 8.75 -7.55 16.23
CA GLY A 173 9.72 -8.65 16.22
C GLY A 173 10.97 -8.28 17.00
#